data_AF-A0A520H156-F1
#
_entry.id   AF-A0A520H156-F1
#
_cell.length_a   1.000
_cell.length_b   1.000
_cell.length_c   1.000
_cell.angle_alpha   90.00
_cell.angle_beta   90.00
_cell.angle_gamma   90.00
#
_symmetry.space_group_name_H-M   'P 1'
#
loop_
_entity.id
_entity.type
_entity.pdbx_description
1 polymer ?
#
loop_
_entity_poly.entity_id
_entity_poly.type
_entity_poly.pdbx_seq_one_letter_code
_entity_poly.pdbx_strand_id
1 'polypeptide(L)'
;MANARFVVARAAPFARDPRWNNLVDLRQGMDAGEWRDSNDGLGGGRYPYDINAVLVPAALRSIEAIARAGLLAPYARPADKVLLAQLGAMATTWSTRAPGLFVQTVAPATARAAIGRYAASVGVPPAPALAAIGDRPVRYNAIALDGQGRAVPILHSDDGFALLFGDPSAETLDVAAATIAQPFPAGLMTGIGMLVANPVHADPALQRRFGPEAYHGTVVWSWQQALVAAGLARQLARRDLPAATCTRLAAAQAGLWTAIDAGRSVQSSELWSWRYADGAYRIAPFGASGGDADESNAAQLWSTVYLAVKRPTGPAACTAR
;
A
#
# COMPACT_ATOMS: atom_id res chain seq x y z
N MET A 1 -18.81 5.38 20.64
CA MET A 1 -19.40 4.03 20.41
C MET A 1 -20.04 3.81 19.04
N ALA A 2 -20.72 4.78 18.40
CA ALA A 2 -21.39 4.56 17.11
C ALA A 2 -20.45 3.95 16.03
N ASN A 3 -19.26 4.54 15.85
CA ASN A 3 -18.27 4.03 14.88
C ASN A 3 -17.78 2.62 15.22
N ALA A 4 -17.59 2.30 16.51
CA ALA A 4 -17.20 0.95 16.93
C ALA A 4 -18.25 -0.09 16.55
N ARG A 5 -19.55 0.22 16.75
CA ARG A 5 -20.66 -0.65 16.34
C ARG A 5 -20.70 -0.84 14.82
N PHE A 6 -20.50 0.24 14.06
CA PHE A 6 -20.44 0.19 12.61
C PHE A 6 -19.30 -0.71 12.11
N VAL A 7 -18.09 -0.53 12.62
CA VAL A 7 -16.92 -1.34 12.24
C VAL A 7 -17.17 -2.82 12.54
N VAL A 8 -17.67 -3.16 13.73
CA VAL A 8 -17.97 -4.57 14.06
C VAL A 8 -19.05 -5.14 13.15
N ALA A 9 -20.13 -4.39 12.90
CA ALA A 9 -21.19 -4.84 12.01
C ALA A 9 -20.69 -5.15 10.59
N ARG A 10 -19.81 -4.29 10.04
CA ARG A 10 -19.18 -4.52 8.72
C ARG A 10 -18.15 -5.65 8.72
N ALA A 11 -17.46 -5.86 9.83
CA ALA A 11 -16.45 -6.90 9.97
C ALA A 11 -17.01 -8.31 10.29
N ALA A 12 -18.23 -8.38 10.82
CA ALA A 12 -18.85 -9.61 11.32
C ALA A 12 -19.09 -10.71 10.26
N PRO A 13 -19.45 -10.42 8.99
CA PRO A 13 -19.63 -11.47 7.97
C PRO A 13 -18.33 -12.26 7.73
N PHE A 14 -17.23 -11.59 7.41
CA PHE A 14 -15.94 -12.25 7.15
C PHE A 14 -15.39 -12.95 8.40
N ALA A 15 -15.54 -12.34 9.58
CA ALA A 15 -15.05 -12.95 10.82
C ALA A 15 -15.74 -14.28 11.14
N ARG A 16 -17.00 -14.47 10.71
CA ARG A 16 -17.75 -15.73 10.85
C ARG A 16 -17.43 -16.74 9.75
N ASP A 17 -17.25 -16.25 8.52
CA ASP A 17 -17.01 -17.08 7.34
C ASP A 17 -16.00 -16.37 6.41
N PRO A 18 -14.70 -16.69 6.52
CA PRO A 18 -13.63 -15.91 5.91
C PRO A 18 -13.42 -16.26 4.43
N ARG A 19 -14.34 -15.78 3.59
CA ARG A 19 -14.33 -15.91 2.13
C ARG A 19 -14.47 -14.54 1.46
N TRP A 20 -13.99 -14.42 0.22
CA TRP A 20 -13.88 -13.13 -0.48
C TRP A 20 -15.21 -12.36 -0.56
N ASN A 21 -16.34 -13.04 -0.76
CA ASN A 21 -17.65 -12.39 -0.88
C ASN A 21 -18.25 -11.94 0.46
N ASN A 22 -17.56 -12.18 1.58
CA ASN A 22 -17.89 -11.66 2.90
C ASN A 22 -16.98 -10.49 3.33
N LEU A 23 -16.02 -10.09 2.48
CA LEU A 23 -15.18 -8.90 2.68
C LEU A 23 -16.02 -7.61 2.63
N VAL A 24 -15.43 -6.51 3.10
CA VAL A 24 -16.02 -5.17 2.96
C VAL A 24 -15.86 -4.72 1.51
N ASP A 25 -17.00 -4.62 0.83
CA ASP A 25 -17.12 -4.14 -0.53
C ASP A 25 -17.32 -2.62 -0.59
N LEU A 26 -16.97 -2.04 -1.75
CA LEU A 26 -17.46 -0.73 -2.15
C LEU A 26 -19.01 -0.74 -2.19
N ARG A 27 -19.62 0.35 -1.75
CA ARG A 27 -21.09 0.50 -1.77
C ARG A 27 -21.62 0.33 -3.20
N GLN A 28 -22.82 -0.23 -3.31
CA GLN A 28 -23.49 -0.42 -4.59
C GLN A 28 -23.60 0.91 -5.35
N GLY A 29 -23.29 0.88 -6.65
CA GLY A 29 -23.30 2.05 -7.52
C GLY A 29 -22.12 3.03 -7.34
N MET A 30 -21.15 2.71 -6.47
CA MET A 30 -19.93 3.50 -6.32
C MET A 30 -18.70 2.70 -6.73
N ASP A 31 -17.82 3.34 -7.51
CA ASP A 31 -16.55 2.77 -8.00
C ASP A 31 -15.32 3.36 -7.28
N ALA A 32 -15.52 4.44 -6.51
CA ALA A 32 -14.56 4.97 -5.56
C ALA A 32 -15.05 4.76 -4.10
N GLY A 33 -14.11 4.61 -3.17
CA GLY A 33 -14.45 4.48 -1.74
C GLY A 33 -13.27 4.23 -0.80
N GLU A 34 -12.05 4.46 -1.27
CA GLU A 34 -10.82 4.46 -0.48
C GLU A 34 -9.98 5.70 -0.84
N TRP A 35 -8.78 5.82 -0.27
CA TRP A 35 -7.97 7.04 -0.32
C TRP A 35 -7.63 7.53 -1.73
N ARG A 36 -7.56 6.65 -2.74
CA ARG A 36 -7.24 7.03 -4.13
C ARG A 36 -8.35 7.83 -4.79
N ASP A 37 -9.54 7.91 -4.17
CA ASP A 37 -10.67 8.78 -4.54
C ASP A 37 -10.94 8.87 -6.05
N SER A 38 -10.85 7.73 -6.74
CA SER A 38 -10.93 7.66 -8.19
C SER A 38 -11.71 6.43 -8.61
N ASN A 39 -12.65 6.59 -9.56
CA ASN A 39 -13.47 5.48 -10.07
C ASN A 39 -12.63 4.36 -10.71
N ASP A 40 -11.44 4.73 -11.19
CA ASP A 40 -10.49 3.79 -11.79
C ASP A 40 -9.43 3.28 -10.80
N GLY A 41 -9.40 3.82 -9.57
CA GLY A 41 -8.35 3.62 -8.57
C GLY A 41 -8.10 2.17 -8.15
N LEU A 42 -9.11 1.31 -8.29
CA LEU A 42 -9.02 -0.12 -8.01
C LEU A 42 -8.99 -0.99 -9.26
N GLY A 43 -8.91 -0.40 -10.47
CA GLY A 43 -8.85 -1.14 -11.72
C GLY A 43 -10.09 -2.01 -12.01
N GLY A 44 -11.26 -1.59 -11.52
CA GLY A 44 -12.50 -2.37 -11.57
C GLY A 44 -12.71 -3.30 -10.37
N GLY A 45 -11.83 -3.24 -9.36
CA GLY A 45 -11.98 -3.94 -8.10
C GLY A 45 -13.19 -3.48 -7.27
N ARG A 46 -13.73 -4.39 -6.47
CA ARG A 46 -14.85 -4.15 -5.52
C ARG A 46 -14.45 -4.29 -4.06
N TYR A 47 -13.40 -5.06 -3.78
CA TYR A 47 -12.91 -5.32 -2.43
C TYR A 47 -11.48 -4.79 -2.31
N PRO A 48 -11.27 -3.58 -1.75
CA PRO A 48 -9.94 -2.97 -1.68
C PRO A 48 -9.02 -3.71 -0.70
N TYR A 49 -7.73 -3.84 -1.04
CA TYR A 49 -6.72 -4.45 -0.17
C TYR A 49 -6.52 -3.66 1.12
N ASP A 50 -6.33 -2.35 1.03
CA ASP A 50 -6.04 -1.47 2.16
C ASP A 50 -7.15 -1.57 3.22
N ILE A 51 -8.41 -1.55 2.80
CA ILE A 51 -9.56 -1.74 3.69
C ILE A 51 -9.54 -3.12 4.34
N ASN A 52 -9.45 -4.18 3.52
CA ASN A 52 -9.77 -5.53 3.96
C ASN A 52 -8.60 -6.27 4.60
N ALA A 53 -7.41 -6.17 4.03
CA ALA A 53 -6.22 -6.80 4.58
C ALA A 53 -5.66 -6.00 5.76
N VAL A 54 -5.94 -4.69 5.85
CA VAL A 54 -5.27 -3.80 6.80
C VAL A 54 -6.20 -3.02 7.72
N LEU A 55 -7.02 -2.11 7.20
CA LEU A 55 -7.74 -1.13 8.03
C LEU A 55 -8.83 -1.78 8.90
N VAL A 56 -9.56 -2.77 8.40
CA VAL A 56 -10.55 -3.50 9.20
C VAL A 56 -9.90 -4.20 10.41
N PRO A 57 -8.89 -5.07 10.27
CA PRO A 57 -8.24 -5.69 11.42
C PRO A 57 -7.56 -4.67 12.34
N ALA A 58 -6.97 -3.59 11.80
CA ALA A 58 -6.39 -2.52 12.61
C ALA A 58 -7.46 -1.80 13.45
N ALA A 59 -8.59 -1.43 12.85
CA ALA A 59 -9.69 -0.77 13.54
C ALA A 59 -10.25 -1.64 14.66
N LEU A 60 -10.43 -2.95 14.44
CA LEU A 60 -10.88 -3.89 15.48
C LEU A 60 -9.91 -3.91 16.68
N ARG A 61 -8.59 -3.98 16.44
CA ARG A 61 -7.57 -3.92 17.50
C ARG A 61 -7.56 -2.57 18.22
N SER A 62 -7.71 -1.47 17.49
CA SER A 62 -7.79 -0.13 18.09
C SER A 62 -9.02 0.02 18.98
N ILE A 63 -10.19 -0.44 18.52
CA ILE A 63 -11.42 -0.42 19.33
C ILE A 63 -11.23 -1.27 20.58
N GLU A 64 -10.61 -2.45 20.48
CA GLU A 64 -10.32 -3.31 21.62
C GLU A 64 -9.39 -2.62 22.62
N ALA A 65 -8.34 -1.94 22.16
CA ALA A 65 -7.41 -1.20 23.02
C ALA A 65 -8.12 -0.04 23.74
N ILE A 66 -8.93 0.75 23.03
CA ILE A 66 -9.70 1.87 23.61
C ILE A 66 -10.74 1.32 24.62
N ALA A 67 -11.36 0.18 24.34
CA ALA A 67 -12.29 -0.48 25.24
C ALA A 67 -11.60 -0.96 26.53
N ARG A 68 -10.44 -1.62 26.41
CA ARG A 68 -9.63 -2.09 27.55
C ARG A 68 -9.12 -0.94 28.42
N ALA A 69 -8.84 0.21 27.82
CA ALA A 69 -8.49 1.43 28.54
C ALA A 69 -9.68 2.09 29.26
N GLY A 70 -10.90 1.55 29.15
CA GLY A 70 -12.11 2.08 29.78
C GLY A 70 -12.71 3.30 29.08
N LEU A 71 -12.10 3.79 28.00
CA LEU A 71 -12.50 5.03 27.32
C LEU A 71 -13.86 4.92 26.59
N LEU A 72 -14.33 3.70 26.33
CA LEU A 72 -15.66 3.47 25.76
C LEU A 72 -16.77 3.30 26.80
N ALA A 73 -16.42 3.10 28.08
CA ALA A 73 -17.38 2.75 29.13
C ALA A 73 -18.53 3.77 29.29
N PRO A 74 -18.29 5.11 29.27
CA PRO A 74 -19.37 6.10 29.37
C PRO A 74 -20.37 6.08 28.22
N TYR A 75 -20.01 5.46 27.10
CA TYR A 75 -20.80 5.46 25.86
C TYR A 75 -21.39 4.08 25.53
N ALA A 76 -21.04 3.06 26.31
CA ALA A 76 -21.41 1.67 26.08
C ALA A 76 -22.76 1.35 26.76
N ARG A 77 -23.58 0.59 26.05
CA ARG A 77 -24.81 -0.03 26.58
C ARG A 77 -24.50 -1.47 27.00
N PRO A 78 -25.32 -2.10 27.86
CA PRO A 78 -25.11 -3.49 28.26
C PRO A 78 -24.94 -4.47 27.07
N ALA A 79 -25.69 -4.27 25.98
CA ALA A 79 -25.59 -5.07 24.76
C ALA A 79 -24.23 -4.96 24.05
N ASP A 80 -23.47 -3.89 24.27
CA ASP A 80 -22.15 -3.71 23.64
C ASP A 80 -21.07 -4.58 24.30
N LYS A 81 -21.31 -5.16 25.49
CA LYS A 81 -20.33 -6.01 26.17
C LYS A 81 -19.95 -7.23 25.32
N VAL A 82 -20.93 -7.88 24.70
CA VAL A 82 -20.72 -9.05 23.82
C VAL A 82 -19.92 -8.65 22.59
N LEU A 83 -20.27 -7.50 21.98
CA LEU A 83 -19.56 -6.93 20.84
C LEU A 83 -18.09 -6.67 21.17
N LEU A 84 -17.82 -5.99 22.29
CA LEU A 84 -16.47 -5.63 22.70
C LEU A 84 -15.62 -6.87 23.04
N ALA A 85 -16.22 -7.91 23.62
CA ALA A 85 -15.55 -9.16 23.96
C ALA A 85 -15.08 -9.97 22.73
N GLN A 86 -15.67 -9.74 21.56
CA GLN A 86 -15.34 -10.49 20.33
C GLN A 86 -14.25 -9.83 19.47
N LEU A 87 -13.87 -8.58 19.77
CA LEU A 87 -12.99 -7.76 18.92
C LEU A 87 -11.65 -8.42 18.61
N GLY A 88 -10.96 -8.94 19.63
CA GLY A 88 -9.64 -9.58 19.46
C GLY A 88 -9.69 -10.82 18.56
N ALA A 89 -10.72 -11.65 18.73
CA ALA A 89 -10.94 -12.84 17.91
C ALA A 89 -11.26 -12.45 16.45
N MET A 90 -12.14 -11.48 16.24
CA MET A 90 -12.45 -10.95 14.91
C MET A 90 -11.18 -10.38 14.24
N ALA A 91 -10.42 -9.56 14.96
CA ALA A 91 -9.18 -8.97 14.44
C ALA A 91 -8.16 -10.06 14.03
N THR A 92 -8.07 -11.14 14.80
CA THR A 92 -7.21 -12.28 14.50
C THR A 92 -7.65 -12.99 13.22
N THR A 93 -8.94 -13.30 13.07
CA THR A 93 -9.47 -13.90 11.84
C THR A 93 -9.18 -13.01 10.63
N TRP A 94 -9.47 -11.71 10.72
CA TRP A 94 -9.22 -10.76 9.64
C TRP A 94 -7.74 -10.69 9.26
N SER A 95 -6.85 -10.47 10.24
CA SER A 95 -5.42 -10.31 9.96
C SER A 95 -4.71 -11.58 9.50
N THR A 96 -5.27 -12.77 9.77
CA THR A 96 -4.68 -14.04 9.33
C THR A 96 -5.27 -14.58 8.03
N ARG A 97 -6.53 -14.26 7.71
CA ARG A 97 -7.24 -14.82 6.55
C ARG A 97 -7.35 -13.85 5.37
N ALA A 98 -7.60 -12.57 5.61
CA ALA A 98 -7.86 -11.61 4.53
C ALA A 98 -6.64 -11.37 3.63
N PRO A 99 -5.40 -11.16 4.14
CA PRO A 99 -4.25 -10.86 3.29
C PRO A 99 -3.99 -11.93 2.21
N GLY A 100 -4.15 -13.21 2.57
CA GLY A 100 -3.92 -14.34 1.65
C GLY A 100 -4.82 -14.35 0.42
N LEU A 101 -5.96 -13.67 0.45
CA LEU A 101 -6.86 -13.55 -0.71
C LEU A 101 -6.29 -12.64 -1.80
N PHE A 102 -5.38 -11.73 -1.46
CA PHE A 102 -4.81 -10.74 -2.38
C PHE A 102 -3.43 -11.15 -2.91
N VAL A 103 -2.77 -12.12 -2.29
CA VAL A 103 -1.40 -12.52 -2.66
C VAL A 103 -1.38 -13.06 -4.08
N GLN A 104 -0.53 -12.46 -4.92
CA GLN A 104 -0.20 -12.93 -6.25
C GLN A 104 1.20 -13.53 -6.26
N THR A 105 1.40 -14.56 -7.09
CA THR A 105 2.71 -15.13 -7.38
C THR A 105 2.85 -15.29 -8.89
N VAL A 106 3.82 -14.60 -9.48
CA VAL A 106 4.09 -14.62 -10.92
C VAL A 106 5.38 -15.39 -11.18
N ALA A 107 5.31 -16.37 -12.08
CA ALA A 107 6.47 -17.15 -12.46
C ALA A 107 7.58 -16.27 -13.06
N PRO A 108 8.87 -16.60 -12.85
CA PRO A 108 9.99 -15.74 -13.27
C PRO A 108 9.94 -15.36 -14.75
N ALA A 109 9.72 -16.33 -15.65
CA ALA A 109 9.66 -16.08 -17.09
C ALA A 109 8.51 -15.10 -17.47
N THR A 110 7.34 -15.29 -16.86
CA THR A 110 6.17 -14.41 -17.05
C THR A 110 6.44 -13.01 -16.53
N ALA A 111 7.05 -12.88 -15.35
CA ALA A 111 7.40 -11.59 -14.76
C ALA A 111 8.42 -10.83 -15.61
N ARG A 112 9.49 -11.51 -16.06
CA ARG A 112 10.52 -10.93 -16.94
C ARG A 112 9.93 -10.44 -18.26
N ALA A 113 9.05 -11.23 -18.88
CA ALA A 113 8.36 -10.85 -20.11
C ALA A 113 7.42 -9.65 -19.90
N ALA A 114 6.66 -9.63 -18.79
CA ALA A 114 5.77 -8.52 -18.44
C ALA A 114 6.56 -7.22 -18.21
N ILE A 115 7.64 -7.28 -17.43
CA ILE A 115 8.56 -6.15 -17.19
C ILE A 115 9.14 -5.62 -18.50
N GLY A 116 9.65 -6.50 -19.37
CA GLY A 116 10.22 -6.08 -20.65
C GLY A 116 9.22 -5.36 -21.55
N ARG A 117 8.01 -5.90 -21.69
CA ARG A 117 6.94 -5.26 -22.48
C ARG A 117 6.48 -3.95 -21.89
N TYR A 118 6.21 -3.91 -20.58
CA TYR A 118 5.70 -2.71 -19.95
C TYR A 118 6.75 -1.60 -19.92
N ALA A 119 8.00 -1.92 -19.61
CA ALA A 119 9.12 -0.96 -19.66
C ALA A 119 9.26 -0.33 -21.05
N ALA A 120 9.15 -1.12 -22.12
CA ALA A 120 9.15 -0.60 -23.49
C ALA A 120 7.94 0.31 -23.76
N SER A 121 6.76 -0.04 -23.26
CA SER A 121 5.54 0.76 -23.46
C SER A 121 5.57 2.14 -22.77
N VAL A 122 6.28 2.25 -21.64
CA VAL A 122 6.39 3.51 -20.86
C VAL A 122 7.74 4.20 -21.03
N GLY A 123 8.60 3.72 -21.93
CA GLY A 123 9.86 4.38 -22.29
C GLY A 123 10.94 4.35 -21.20
N VAL A 124 11.00 3.31 -20.35
CA VAL A 124 12.02 3.16 -19.30
C VAL A 124 12.92 1.95 -19.56
N PRO A 125 14.19 1.93 -19.08
CA PRO A 125 15.07 0.80 -19.28
C PRO A 125 14.62 -0.40 -18.43
N PRO A 126 14.49 -1.61 -19.01
CA PRO A 126 14.08 -2.80 -18.26
C PRO A 126 15.20 -3.40 -17.40
N ALA A 127 16.47 -3.09 -17.70
CA ALA A 127 17.62 -3.79 -17.12
C ALA A 127 17.69 -3.74 -15.57
N PRO A 128 17.47 -2.59 -14.89
CA PRO A 128 17.48 -2.55 -13.43
C PRO A 128 16.38 -3.42 -12.81
N ALA A 129 15.18 -3.40 -13.38
CA ALA A 129 14.04 -4.19 -12.93
C ALA A 129 14.28 -5.70 -13.14
N LEU A 130 14.80 -6.09 -14.31
CA LEU A 130 15.13 -7.49 -14.63
C LEU A 130 16.26 -8.05 -13.76
N ALA A 131 17.24 -7.22 -13.40
CA ALA A 131 18.31 -7.59 -12.48
C ALA A 131 17.78 -7.80 -11.05
N ALA A 132 16.86 -6.93 -10.59
CA ALA A 132 16.31 -7.00 -9.25
C ALA A 132 15.49 -8.28 -8.99
N ILE A 133 14.70 -8.73 -9.97
CA ILE A 133 13.90 -9.95 -9.83
C ILE A 133 14.72 -11.23 -10.05
N GLY A 134 15.78 -11.17 -10.88
CA GLY A 134 16.56 -12.34 -11.26
C GLY A 134 15.68 -13.46 -11.83
N ASP A 135 15.87 -14.68 -11.36
CA ASP A 135 15.12 -15.89 -11.74
C ASP A 135 14.14 -16.35 -10.65
N ARG A 136 13.78 -15.46 -9.72
CA ARG A 136 12.85 -15.78 -8.63
C ARG A 136 11.41 -15.41 -8.99
N PRO A 137 10.41 -16.15 -8.46
CA PRO A 137 9.02 -15.74 -8.58
C PRO A 137 8.81 -14.35 -7.95
N VAL A 138 8.00 -13.53 -8.59
CA VAL A 138 7.58 -12.23 -8.05
C VAL A 138 6.32 -12.43 -7.23
N ARG A 139 6.35 -12.00 -5.96
CA ARG A 139 5.20 -12.05 -5.06
C ARG A 139 4.82 -10.63 -4.66
N TYR A 140 3.53 -10.33 -4.68
CA TYR A 140 2.98 -9.01 -4.32
C TYR A 140 1.51 -9.16 -3.87
N ASN A 141 0.96 -8.12 -3.25
CA ASN A 141 -0.47 -8.02 -2.97
C ASN A 141 -1.17 -7.31 -4.13
N ALA A 142 -2.26 -7.88 -4.62
CA ALA A 142 -3.14 -7.23 -5.58
C ALA A 142 -3.90 -6.07 -4.92
N ILE A 143 -4.07 -4.97 -5.65
CA ILE A 143 -4.73 -3.75 -5.16
C ILE A 143 -6.17 -3.97 -4.66
N ALA A 144 -6.86 -4.94 -5.27
CA ALA A 144 -8.24 -5.28 -4.93
C ALA A 144 -8.61 -6.68 -5.45
N LEU A 145 -9.80 -7.16 -5.05
CA LEU A 145 -10.52 -8.24 -5.74
C LEU A 145 -11.70 -7.67 -6.52
N ASP A 146 -12.00 -8.23 -7.70
CA ASP A 146 -13.18 -7.90 -8.50
C ASP A 146 -14.48 -8.48 -7.90
N GLY A 147 -15.61 -8.21 -8.55
CA GLY A 147 -16.93 -8.70 -8.11
C GLY A 147 -17.10 -10.23 -8.15
N GLN A 148 -16.11 -10.96 -8.67
CA GLN A 148 -16.05 -12.42 -8.70
C GLN A 148 -14.93 -12.98 -7.82
N GLY A 149 -14.27 -12.13 -7.02
CA GLY A 149 -13.19 -12.52 -6.11
C GLY A 149 -11.84 -12.74 -6.80
N ARG A 150 -11.66 -12.32 -8.06
CA ARG A 150 -10.37 -12.40 -8.75
C ARG A 150 -9.52 -11.19 -8.44
N ALA A 151 -8.23 -11.42 -8.28
CA ALA A 151 -7.28 -10.35 -8.01
C ALA A 151 -7.11 -9.39 -9.19
N VAL A 152 -7.10 -8.09 -8.90
CA VAL A 152 -6.73 -7.05 -9.85
C VAL A 152 -5.20 -6.88 -9.81
N PRO A 153 -4.46 -7.23 -10.89
CA PRO A 153 -3.01 -7.49 -10.85
C PRO A 153 -2.17 -6.20 -10.92
N ILE A 154 -2.34 -5.32 -9.94
CA ILE A 154 -1.64 -4.06 -9.81
C ILE A 154 -0.87 -4.08 -8.50
N LEU A 155 0.45 -3.89 -8.56
CA LEU A 155 1.29 -3.64 -7.39
C LEU A 155 0.96 -2.25 -6.86
N HIS A 156 1.02 -2.05 -5.54
CA HIS A 156 0.57 -0.80 -4.93
C HIS A 156 1.36 -0.46 -3.65
N SER A 157 1.34 0.82 -3.27
CA SER A 157 2.01 1.29 -2.05
C SER A 157 1.25 0.99 -0.76
N ASP A 158 0.02 0.44 -0.83
CA ASP A 158 -0.82 0.21 0.34
C ASP A 158 -0.26 -0.82 1.35
N ASP A 159 0.79 -1.56 0.98
CA ASP A 159 1.63 -2.27 1.95
C ASP A 159 2.15 -1.34 3.07
N GLY A 160 2.30 -0.04 2.79
CA GLY A 160 2.59 1.02 3.78
C GLY A 160 1.59 1.08 4.93
N PHE A 161 0.30 0.87 4.67
CA PHE A 161 -0.70 0.76 5.73
C PHE A 161 -0.43 -0.46 6.60
N ALA A 162 -0.10 -1.60 5.99
CA ALA A 162 0.19 -2.84 6.72
C ALA A 162 1.41 -2.67 7.63
N LEU A 163 2.44 -1.99 7.12
CA LEU A 163 3.63 -1.61 7.89
C LEU A 163 3.30 -0.67 9.06
N LEU A 164 2.41 0.31 8.88
CA LEU A 164 2.10 1.27 9.93
C LEU A 164 1.12 0.73 10.98
N PHE A 165 0.05 0.05 10.57
CA PHE A 165 -1.07 -0.31 11.44
C PHE A 165 -1.13 -1.81 11.80
N GLY A 166 -0.42 -2.66 11.08
CA GLY A 166 -0.42 -4.11 11.28
C GLY A 166 0.68 -4.62 12.21
N ASP A 167 0.77 -5.94 12.37
CA ASP A 167 1.98 -6.57 12.92
C ASP A 167 2.34 -7.77 12.03
N PRO A 168 2.77 -7.50 10.77
CA PRO A 168 2.86 -8.54 9.75
C PRO A 168 3.95 -9.56 10.08
N SER A 169 3.82 -10.77 9.53
CA SER A 169 4.87 -11.79 9.64
C SER A 169 6.13 -11.36 8.87
N ALA A 170 7.27 -11.98 9.19
CA ALA A 170 8.52 -11.73 8.46
C ALA A 170 8.38 -11.95 6.94
N GLU A 171 7.62 -12.96 6.52
CA GLU A 171 7.36 -13.23 5.09
C GLU A 171 6.58 -12.09 4.45
N THR A 172 5.51 -11.60 5.09
CA THR A 172 4.73 -10.46 4.57
C THR A 172 5.57 -9.19 4.51
N LEU A 173 6.44 -8.96 5.49
CA LEU A 173 7.38 -7.84 5.50
C LEU A 173 8.40 -7.93 4.37
N ASP A 174 8.92 -9.13 4.07
CA ASP A 174 9.84 -9.35 2.96
C ASP A 174 9.18 -9.04 1.60
N VAL A 175 7.91 -9.43 1.43
CA VAL A 175 7.12 -9.09 0.23
C VAL A 175 6.92 -7.59 0.11
N ALA A 176 6.47 -6.91 1.18
CA ALA A 176 6.29 -5.46 1.18
C ALA A 176 7.60 -4.71 0.88
N ALA A 177 8.70 -5.13 1.51
CA ALA A 177 10.02 -4.53 1.27
C ALA A 177 10.46 -4.68 -0.19
N ALA A 178 10.20 -5.84 -0.82
CA ALA A 178 10.48 -6.07 -2.23
C ALA A 178 9.62 -5.18 -3.14
N THR A 179 8.29 -5.13 -2.94
CA THR A 179 7.36 -4.28 -3.69
C THR A 179 7.80 -2.82 -3.65
N ILE A 180 8.13 -2.31 -2.45
CA ILE A 180 8.52 -0.91 -2.22
C ILE A 180 9.89 -0.60 -2.83
N ALA A 181 10.91 -1.43 -2.55
CA ALA A 181 12.30 -1.08 -2.81
C ALA A 181 12.79 -1.43 -4.21
N GLN A 182 12.14 -2.36 -4.92
CA GLN A 182 12.59 -2.74 -6.25
C GLN A 182 12.38 -1.62 -7.27
N PRO A 183 13.29 -1.48 -8.26
CA PRO A 183 13.15 -0.48 -9.31
C PRO A 183 11.86 -0.68 -10.11
N PHE A 184 11.16 0.39 -10.43
CA PHE A 184 10.08 0.35 -11.41
C PHE A 184 10.62 -0.11 -12.79
N PRO A 185 9.93 -1.03 -13.51
CA PRO A 185 8.62 -1.60 -13.19
C PRO A 185 8.63 -2.99 -12.52
N ALA A 186 9.71 -3.42 -11.87
CA ALA A 186 9.69 -4.62 -11.00
C ALA A 186 9.03 -4.35 -9.64
N GLY A 187 9.22 -3.15 -9.10
CA GLY A 187 8.57 -2.65 -7.90
C GLY A 187 8.04 -1.23 -8.09
N LEU A 188 8.08 -0.43 -7.03
CA LEU A 188 7.54 0.94 -6.99
C LEU A 188 8.61 2.03 -7.01
N MET A 189 9.90 1.70 -6.81
CA MET A 189 10.93 2.71 -6.59
C MET A 189 11.42 3.34 -7.90
N THR A 190 11.51 4.67 -7.93
CA THR A 190 12.15 5.42 -9.01
C THR A 190 13.20 6.38 -8.44
N GLY A 191 13.93 7.07 -9.31
CA GLY A 191 14.88 8.12 -8.89
C GLY A 191 14.20 9.40 -8.36
N ILE A 192 12.88 9.54 -8.49
CA ILE A 192 12.11 10.74 -8.13
C ILE A 192 11.08 10.51 -7.02
N GLY A 193 11.05 9.30 -6.44
CA GLY A 193 10.09 8.90 -5.44
C GLY A 193 9.57 7.47 -5.63
N MET A 194 8.77 7.03 -4.67
CA MET A 194 8.04 5.77 -4.74
C MET A 194 6.66 5.98 -5.39
N LEU A 195 6.37 5.21 -6.44
CA LEU A 195 5.08 5.23 -7.12
C LEU A 195 3.99 4.57 -6.26
N VAL A 196 2.73 5.00 -6.41
CA VAL A 196 1.60 4.44 -5.64
C VAL A 196 0.95 3.21 -6.28
N ALA A 197 1.19 3.00 -7.58
CA ALA A 197 0.74 1.84 -8.31
C ALA A 197 1.73 1.45 -9.42
N ASN A 198 1.73 0.17 -9.79
CA ASN A 198 2.46 -0.37 -10.93
C ASN A 198 1.63 -1.49 -11.60
N PRO A 199 1.08 -1.26 -12.81
CA PRO A 199 0.23 -2.22 -13.52
C PRO A 199 1.03 -3.19 -14.41
N VAL A 200 2.32 -3.43 -14.15
CA VAL A 200 3.21 -4.26 -15.00
C VAL A 200 2.63 -5.63 -15.35
N HIS A 201 1.85 -6.25 -14.45
CA HIS A 201 1.26 -7.57 -14.64
C HIS A 201 -0.17 -7.54 -15.20
N ALA A 202 -0.74 -6.36 -15.40
CA ALA A 202 -2.06 -6.18 -16.00
C ALA A 202 -2.03 -6.29 -17.53
N ASP A 203 -3.21 -6.39 -18.13
CA ASP A 203 -3.37 -6.27 -19.58
C ASP A 203 -3.15 -4.82 -20.05
N PRO A 204 -2.93 -4.58 -21.37
CA PRO A 204 -2.68 -3.25 -21.89
C PRO A 204 -3.81 -2.23 -21.65
N ALA A 205 -5.07 -2.67 -21.54
CA ALA A 205 -6.19 -1.76 -21.31
C ALA A 205 -6.16 -1.22 -19.88
N LEU A 206 -5.91 -2.10 -18.90
CA LEU A 206 -5.76 -1.70 -17.51
C LEU A 206 -4.45 -0.91 -17.28
N GLN A 207 -3.36 -1.26 -17.98
CA GLN A 207 -2.11 -0.48 -17.92
C GLN A 207 -2.28 0.99 -18.31
N ARG A 208 -3.09 1.28 -19.35
CA ARG A 208 -3.35 2.65 -19.79
C ARG A 208 -4.12 3.48 -18.75
N ARG A 209 -4.98 2.85 -17.96
CA ARG A 209 -5.73 3.52 -16.88
C ARG A 209 -4.84 3.89 -15.70
N PHE A 210 -3.71 3.22 -15.52
CA PHE A 210 -2.75 3.44 -14.43
C PHE A 210 -1.46 4.12 -14.89
N GLY A 211 -1.54 4.99 -15.90
CA GLY A 211 -0.40 5.77 -16.41
C GLY A 211 0.06 6.87 -15.45
N PRO A 212 1.12 7.62 -15.83
CA PRO A 212 1.66 8.72 -15.02
C PRO A 212 0.77 9.98 -15.02
N GLU A 213 -0.29 10.00 -15.83
CA GLU A 213 -1.31 11.06 -15.89
C GLU A 213 -2.57 10.69 -15.09
N ALA A 214 -2.61 9.48 -14.51
CA ALA A 214 -3.72 9.02 -13.69
C ALA A 214 -3.40 9.28 -12.20
N TYR A 215 -4.31 9.97 -11.51
CA TYR A 215 -4.20 10.34 -10.10
C TYR A 215 -3.90 9.14 -9.16
N HIS A 216 -4.43 7.97 -9.51
CA HIS A 216 -4.24 6.70 -8.81
C HIS A 216 -3.15 5.79 -9.41
N GLY A 217 -2.56 6.20 -10.53
CA GLY A 217 -1.68 5.41 -11.39
C GLY A 217 -0.21 5.41 -10.98
N THR A 218 0.69 5.43 -11.96
CA THR A 218 2.14 5.48 -11.75
C THR A 218 2.61 6.89 -11.38
N VAL A 219 2.05 7.47 -10.32
CA VAL A 219 2.40 8.79 -9.77
C VAL A 219 3.01 8.66 -8.39
N VAL A 220 3.68 9.70 -7.92
CA VAL A 220 4.23 9.77 -6.56
C VAL A 220 3.35 10.65 -5.68
N TRP A 221 2.96 10.12 -4.54
CA TRP A 221 2.22 10.83 -3.50
C TRP A 221 3.11 11.10 -2.29
N SER A 222 3.14 12.35 -1.83
CA SER A 222 3.98 12.75 -0.68
C SER A 222 3.60 11.98 0.59
N TRP A 223 2.30 11.90 0.90
CA TRP A 223 1.86 11.23 2.12
C TRP A 223 2.00 9.70 2.08
N GLN A 224 1.90 9.06 0.92
CA GLN A 224 2.14 7.61 0.80
C GLN A 224 3.60 7.26 1.08
N GLN A 225 4.54 8.08 0.61
CA GLN A 225 5.95 7.93 0.98
C GLN A 225 6.17 8.12 2.47
N ALA A 226 5.54 9.12 3.08
CA ALA A 226 5.61 9.35 4.51
C ALA A 226 4.98 8.21 5.34
N LEU A 227 3.86 7.65 4.87
CA LEU A 227 3.19 6.49 5.44
C LEU A 227 4.12 5.28 5.45
N VAL A 228 4.72 4.96 4.29
CA VAL A 228 5.68 3.85 4.18
C VAL A 228 6.91 4.11 5.05
N ALA A 229 7.44 5.33 5.07
CA ALA A 229 8.60 5.67 5.92
C ALA A 229 8.29 5.46 7.42
N ALA A 230 7.12 5.90 7.89
CA ALA A 230 6.67 5.69 9.27
C ALA A 230 6.43 4.20 9.56
N GLY A 231 5.82 3.47 8.61
CA GLY A 231 5.61 2.04 8.72
C GLY A 231 6.92 1.25 8.81
N LEU A 232 7.89 1.51 7.93
CA LEU A 232 9.21 0.89 7.99
C LEU A 232 9.92 1.17 9.31
N ALA A 233 9.88 2.42 9.79
CA ALA A 233 10.48 2.78 11.08
C ALA A 233 9.84 2.00 12.24
N ARG A 234 8.51 1.86 12.23
CA ARG A 234 7.78 1.05 13.22
C ARG A 234 8.18 -0.42 13.16
N GLN A 235 8.29 -1.00 11.97
CA GLN A 235 8.70 -2.41 11.83
C GLN A 235 10.16 -2.63 12.24
N LEU A 236 11.06 -1.70 11.94
CA LEU A 236 12.47 -1.76 12.36
C LEU A 236 12.68 -1.57 13.87
N ALA A 237 11.66 -1.06 14.59
CA ALA A 237 11.67 -0.97 16.05
C ALA A 237 11.35 -2.31 16.74
N ARG A 238 10.84 -3.31 16.00
CA ARG A 238 10.52 -4.64 16.52
C ARG A 238 11.80 -5.41 16.91
N ARG A 239 11.67 -6.35 17.84
CA ARG A 239 12.79 -7.18 18.35
C ARG A 239 12.64 -8.68 18.06
N ASP A 240 11.54 -9.06 17.42
CA ASP A 240 11.17 -10.44 17.10
C ASP A 240 11.46 -10.82 15.64
N LEU A 241 11.92 -9.88 14.81
CA LEU A 241 12.17 -10.10 13.40
C LEU A 241 13.50 -10.82 13.14
N PRO A 242 13.56 -11.72 12.13
CA PRO A 242 14.82 -12.29 11.66
C PRO A 242 15.76 -11.21 11.10
N ALA A 243 17.07 -11.39 11.30
CA ALA A 243 18.10 -10.46 10.82
C ALA A 243 18.00 -10.18 9.31
N ALA A 244 17.70 -11.20 8.50
CA ALA A 244 17.55 -11.04 7.06
C ALA A 244 16.39 -10.11 6.67
N THR A 245 15.24 -10.23 7.34
CA THR A 245 14.08 -9.35 7.15
C THR A 245 14.42 -7.92 7.60
N CYS A 246 15.11 -7.77 8.72
CA CYS A 246 15.62 -6.47 9.18
C CYS A 246 16.52 -5.78 8.15
N THR A 247 17.47 -6.50 7.56
CA THR A 247 18.34 -5.96 6.50
C THR A 247 17.52 -5.49 5.30
N ARG A 248 16.50 -6.26 4.88
CA ARG A 248 15.64 -5.87 3.75
C ARG A 248 14.80 -4.62 4.06
N LEU A 249 14.22 -4.55 5.25
CA LEU A 249 13.45 -3.38 5.69
C LEU A 249 14.34 -2.13 5.82
N ALA A 250 15.55 -2.27 6.35
CA ALA A 250 16.51 -1.19 6.47
C ALA A 250 16.96 -0.68 5.09
N ALA A 251 17.22 -1.59 4.14
CA ALA A 251 17.54 -1.25 2.76
C ALA A 251 16.37 -0.53 2.08
N ALA A 252 15.13 -1.01 2.25
CA ALA A 252 13.94 -0.35 1.75
C ALA A 252 13.78 1.06 2.33
N GLN A 253 14.02 1.24 3.64
CA GLN A 253 13.95 2.55 4.29
C GLN A 253 15.04 3.51 3.77
N ALA A 254 16.27 3.03 3.61
CA ALA A 254 17.36 3.84 3.06
C ALA A 254 17.08 4.27 1.60
N GLY A 255 16.60 3.35 0.77
CA GLY A 255 16.21 3.62 -0.61
C GLY A 255 15.07 4.63 -0.70
N LEU A 256 14.01 4.44 0.09
CA LEU A 256 12.88 5.36 0.14
C LEU A 256 13.31 6.77 0.57
N TRP A 257 14.12 6.92 1.62
CA TRP A 257 14.58 8.24 2.04
C TRP A 257 15.49 8.91 1.02
N THR A 258 16.30 8.15 0.28
CA THR A 258 17.07 8.69 -0.85
C THR A 258 16.15 9.27 -1.91
N ALA A 259 15.07 8.56 -2.26
CA ALA A 259 14.08 9.03 -3.22
C ALA A 259 13.26 10.24 -2.72
N ILE A 260 12.87 10.26 -1.44
CA ILE A 260 12.21 11.40 -0.79
C ILE A 260 13.11 12.64 -0.84
N ASP A 261 14.41 12.49 -0.53
CA ASP A 261 15.36 13.60 -0.60
C ASP A 261 15.55 14.12 -2.03
N ALA A 262 15.57 13.23 -3.03
CA ALA A 262 15.63 13.61 -4.43
C ALA A 262 14.38 14.41 -4.88
N GLY A 263 13.22 14.12 -4.27
CA GLY A 263 11.97 14.85 -4.46
C GLY A 263 11.77 16.09 -3.59
N ARG A 264 12.80 16.55 -2.85
CA ARG A 264 12.65 17.61 -1.82
C ARG A 264 12.03 18.91 -2.35
N SER A 265 12.29 19.28 -3.60
CA SER A 265 11.73 20.49 -4.21
C SER A 265 10.20 20.43 -4.39
N VAL A 266 9.63 19.23 -4.46
CA VAL A 266 8.19 18.99 -4.65
C VAL A 266 7.54 18.27 -3.47
N GLN A 267 8.24 18.08 -2.35
CA GLN A 267 7.75 17.34 -1.19
C GLN A 267 6.49 17.93 -0.54
N SER A 268 6.24 19.23 -0.75
CA SER A 268 5.03 19.93 -0.31
C SER A 268 3.91 19.91 -1.35
N SER A 269 4.13 19.29 -2.50
CA SER A 269 3.06 19.03 -3.47
C SER A 269 2.26 17.82 -2.98
N GLU A 270 0.97 17.81 -3.30
CA GLU A 270 0.10 16.67 -3.03
C GLU A 270 0.66 15.40 -3.71
N LEU A 271 0.90 15.50 -5.00
CA LEU A 271 1.47 14.46 -5.83
C LEU A 271 2.27 15.05 -6.99
N TRP A 272 3.08 14.22 -7.65
CA TRP A 272 3.76 14.58 -8.89
C TRP A 272 3.86 13.40 -9.84
N SER A 273 3.95 13.74 -11.13
CA SER A 273 4.17 12.81 -12.21
C SER A 273 5.67 12.71 -12.53
N TRP A 274 6.00 11.95 -13.57
CA TRP A 274 7.35 11.79 -14.05
C TRP A 274 7.40 11.62 -15.57
N ARG A 275 8.55 11.94 -16.13
CA ARG A 275 8.96 11.54 -17.48
C ARG A 275 10.33 10.91 -17.42
N TYR A 276 10.63 9.99 -18.34
CA TYR A 276 11.97 9.44 -18.47
C TYR A 276 12.71 10.12 -19.62
N ALA A 277 13.80 10.84 -19.31
CA ALA A 277 14.57 11.60 -20.28
C ALA A 277 16.05 11.64 -19.87
N ASP A 278 16.94 11.59 -20.86
CA ASP A 278 18.40 11.64 -20.66
C ASP A 278 18.92 10.58 -19.67
N GLY A 279 18.34 9.38 -19.73
CA GLY A 279 18.73 8.26 -18.87
C GLY A 279 18.28 8.37 -17.40
N ALA A 280 17.39 9.31 -17.07
CA ALA A 280 16.90 9.50 -15.71
C ALA A 280 15.40 9.79 -15.64
N TYR A 281 14.79 9.45 -14.49
CA TYR A 281 13.47 9.94 -14.14
C TYR A 281 13.56 11.44 -13.84
N ARG A 282 12.63 12.22 -14.40
CA ARG A 282 12.48 13.65 -14.16
C ARG A 282 11.11 13.91 -13.57
N ILE A 283 11.07 14.69 -12.49
CA ILE A 283 9.81 15.15 -11.90
C ILE A 283 9.06 15.97 -12.95
N ALA A 284 7.78 15.67 -13.11
CA ALA A 284 6.86 16.45 -13.90
C ALA A 284 5.70 16.92 -12.99
N PRO A 285 5.23 18.17 -13.13
CA PRO A 285 4.00 18.59 -12.47
C PRO A 285 2.85 17.69 -12.94
N PHE A 286 2.01 17.28 -12.01
CA PHE A 286 0.76 16.61 -12.34
C PHE A 286 -0.28 17.67 -12.75
N GLY A 287 -1.05 17.44 -13.81
CA GLY A 287 -2.01 18.43 -14.33
C GLY A 287 -1.50 19.26 -15.51
N ALA A 288 -0.19 19.29 -15.77
CA ALA A 288 0.42 20.28 -16.67
C ALA A 288 0.42 19.91 -18.16
N SER A 289 0.13 18.66 -18.54
CA SER A 289 0.08 18.24 -19.95
C SER A 289 -1.30 18.45 -20.60
N GLY A 290 -2.31 18.94 -19.86
CA GLY A 290 -3.65 19.22 -20.37
C GLY A 290 -4.49 17.97 -20.69
N GLY A 291 -3.94 16.76 -20.46
CA GLY A 291 -4.63 15.47 -20.57
C GLY A 291 -4.86 14.77 -19.21
N ASP A 292 -4.37 15.37 -18.13
CA ASP A 292 -4.54 14.86 -16.77
C ASP A 292 -6.01 15.00 -16.33
N ALA A 293 -6.57 13.93 -15.76
CA ALA A 293 -7.99 13.88 -15.38
C ALA A 293 -8.34 14.80 -14.18
N ASP A 294 -7.34 15.17 -13.37
CA ASP A 294 -7.47 15.99 -12.16
C ASP A 294 -6.23 16.90 -11.97
N GLU A 295 -6.38 18.11 -11.43
CA GLU A 295 -5.27 19.02 -11.13
C GLU A 295 -4.71 18.79 -9.71
N SER A 296 -3.39 18.80 -9.53
CA SER A 296 -2.79 18.73 -8.18
C SER A 296 -2.96 20.05 -7.41
N ASN A 297 -3.37 20.00 -6.13
CA ASN A 297 -3.46 21.21 -5.32
C ASN A 297 -2.11 21.52 -4.62
N ALA A 298 -1.70 22.79 -4.65
CA ALA A 298 -0.43 23.26 -4.09
C ALA A 298 -0.33 23.14 -2.56
N ALA A 299 -1.45 22.99 -1.84
CA ALA A 299 -1.46 22.82 -0.39
C ALA A 299 -2.68 22.01 0.10
N GLN A 300 -2.51 20.70 0.28
CA GLN A 300 -3.43 19.87 1.07
C GLN A 300 -2.80 19.53 2.43
N LEU A 301 -3.58 19.05 3.40
CA LEU A 301 -3.05 18.61 4.72
C LEU A 301 -1.89 17.61 4.56
N TRP A 302 -2.00 16.76 3.52
CA TRP A 302 -1.00 15.79 3.09
C TRP A 302 0.35 16.39 2.70
N SER A 303 0.39 17.66 2.26
CA SER A 303 1.61 18.40 1.94
C SER A 303 2.51 18.69 3.15
N THR A 304 2.01 18.47 4.38
CA THR A 304 2.71 18.81 5.63
C THR A 304 3.28 17.60 6.38
N VAL A 305 3.15 16.39 5.83
CA VAL A 305 3.56 15.14 6.50
C VAL A 305 5.01 15.12 6.96
N TYR A 306 5.91 15.77 6.23
CA TYR A 306 7.35 15.84 6.56
C TYR A 306 7.68 16.80 7.70
N LEU A 307 6.70 17.51 8.26
CA LEU A 307 6.85 18.16 9.57
C LEU A 307 6.97 17.10 10.69
N ALA A 308 6.19 16.01 10.60
CA ALA A 308 6.13 14.95 11.60
C ALA A 308 7.01 13.74 11.28
N VAL A 309 7.22 13.43 9.99
CA VAL A 309 8.03 12.28 9.54
C VAL A 309 9.44 12.75 9.20
N LYS A 310 10.44 12.22 9.90
CA LYS A 310 11.86 12.56 9.73
C LYS A 310 12.69 11.33 9.35
N ARG A 311 13.79 11.56 8.62
CA ARG A 311 14.77 10.51 8.36
C ARG A 311 15.26 9.96 9.70
N PRO A 312 15.23 8.63 9.90
CA PRO A 312 15.79 8.01 11.10
C PRO A 312 17.26 8.39 11.30
N THR A 313 17.62 8.73 12.53
CA THR A 313 19.00 8.96 12.96
C THR A 313 19.44 7.81 13.86
N GLY A 314 20.42 7.01 13.42
CA GLY A 314 20.94 5.87 14.18
C GLY A 314 20.56 4.49 13.61
N PRO A 315 21.17 3.41 14.14
CA PRO A 315 20.94 2.05 13.66
C PRO A 315 19.54 1.54 14.02
N ALA A 316 18.99 0.65 13.20
CA ALA A 316 17.69 0.03 13.46
C ALA A 316 17.73 -0.86 14.72
N ALA A 317 16.73 -0.75 15.58
CA ALA A 317 16.67 -1.54 16.82
C ALA A 317 16.69 -3.05 16.56
N CYS A 318 16.12 -3.49 15.44
CA CYS A 318 16.08 -4.91 15.07
C CYS A 318 17.43 -5.46 14.54
N THR A 319 18.44 -4.59 14.34
CA THR A 319 19.84 -4.99 14.05
C THR A 319 20.74 -5.07 15.29
N ALA A 320 20.23 -4.68 16.46
CA ALA A 320 21.03 -4.60 17.70
C ALA A 320 21.13 -5.94 18.47
N ARG A 321 21.25 -7.07 17.77
CA ARG A 321 21.51 -8.39 18.37
C ARG A 321 22.73 -9.05 17.75
#